data_AF-A0A5C6DEK9-F1
#
_entry.id   AF-A0A5C6DEK9-F1
#
_cell.length_a   1.000
_cell.length_b   1.000
_cell.length_c   1.000
_cell.angle_alpha   90.00
_cell.angle_beta   90.00
_cell.angle_gamma   90.00
#
_symmetry.space_group_name_H-M   'P 1'
#
loop_
_entity.id
_entity.type
_entity.pdbx_description
1 polymer ?
#
loop_
_entity_poly.entity_id
_entity_poly.type
_entity_poly.pdbx_seq_one_letter_code
_entity_poly.pdbx_strand_id
1 'polypeptide(L)'
;MARNKKPRLRRRGSSQRARTPRRDVYVESDLQFPAADAGTEGELTEDEAYEVALTMHPDLFEMQQQSVLPEEFTDSGGNVWSPEMHLQMHALIERQLSMNEPAGIRDRAAELEQRDELHPHEIRHVFAAAMATMIWEMTQEEIAFDDQRYFELIKEHYEEFLATLL
;
A
#
# COMPACT_ATOMS: atom_id res chain seq x y z
N MET A 1 -42.44 -13.43 -56.93
CA MET A 1 -42.34 -13.37 -55.46
C MET A 1 -41.05 -14.08 -55.02
N ALA A 2 -39.93 -13.35 -54.94
CA ALA A 2 -38.62 -13.92 -54.64
C ALA A 2 -38.35 -13.89 -53.12
N ARG A 3 -38.04 -15.06 -52.54
CA ARG A 3 -37.72 -15.28 -51.13
C ARG A 3 -36.33 -14.74 -50.81
N ASN A 4 -36.24 -13.71 -49.98
CA ASN A 4 -34.97 -13.15 -49.52
C ASN A 4 -34.54 -13.83 -48.21
N LYS A 5 -33.54 -14.73 -48.27
CA LYS A 5 -32.94 -15.37 -47.09
C LYS A 5 -31.85 -14.46 -46.52
N LYS A 6 -32.08 -13.87 -45.34
CA LYS A 6 -31.05 -13.12 -44.59
C LYS A 6 -30.01 -14.10 -43.97
N PRO A 7 -28.71 -13.79 -44.00
CA PRO A 7 -27.68 -14.63 -43.38
C PRO A 7 -27.66 -14.46 -41.86
N ARG A 8 -27.53 -15.58 -41.14
CA ARG A 8 -27.38 -15.64 -39.68
C ARG A 8 -25.96 -15.25 -39.28
N LEU A 9 -25.81 -14.11 -38.60
CA LEU A 9 -24.56 -13.71 -37.96
C LEU A 9 -24.37 -14.52 -36.67
N ARG A 10 -23.35 -15.39 -36.64
CA ARG A 10 -22.90 -16.08 -35.43
C ARG A 10 -22.31 -15.04 -34.46
N ARG A 11 -22.92 -14.88 -33.28
CA ARG A 11 -22.30 -14.13 -32.17
C ARG A 11 -21.10 -14.93 -31.65
N ARG A 12 -19.89 -14.40 -31.88
CA ARG A 12 -18.65 -14.82 -31.23
C ARG A 12 -18.78 -14.58 -29.72
N GLY A 13 -18.43 -15.59 -28.93
CA GLY A 13 -18.36 -15.47 -27.48
C GLY A 13 -17.33 -14.43 -27.06
N SER A 14 -17.76 -13.47 -26.25
CA SER A 14 -16.88 -12.60 -25.49
C SER A 14 -16.42 -13.35 -24.25
N SER A 15 -15.30 -14.04 -24.37
CA SER A 15 -14.49 -14.48 -23.23
C SER A 15 -14.10 -13.22 -22.45
N GLN A 16 -14.77 -12.96 -21.33
CA GLN A 16 -14.24 -12.08 -20.29
C GLN A 16 -12.95 -12.74 -19.78
N ARG A 17 -11.81 -12.28 -20.30
CA ARG A 17 -10.53 -12.54 -19.65
C ARG A 17 -10.55 -11.73 -18.37
N ALA A 18 -10.42 -12.41 -17.23
CA ALA A 18 -10.09 -11.79 -15.96
C ALA A 18 -8.90 -10.85 -16.20
N ARG A 19 -9.08 -9.57 -15.83
CA ARG A 19 -7.97 -8.63 -15.77
C ARG A 19 -7.20 -8.98 -14.51
N THR A 20 -6.17 -9.81 -14.64
CA THR A 20 -5.17 -9.95 -13.60
C THR A 20 -4.56 -8.56 -13.36
N PRO A 21 -4.44 -8.08 -12.11
CA PRO A 21 -3.66 -6.87 -11.84
C PRO A 21 -2.23 -7.09 -12.36
N ARG A 22 -1.67 -6.07 -13.01
CA ARG A 22 -0.29 -6.09 -13.48
C ARG A 22 0.64 -6.04 -12.27
N ARG A 23 1.36 -7.15 -12.03
CA ARG A 23 2.45 -7.28 -11.03
C ARG A 23 3.66 -6.38 -11.36
N ASP A 24 3.64 -5.71 -12.50
CA ASP A 24 4.76 -5.13 -13.22
C ASP A 24 4.94 -3.60 -13.02
N VAL A 25 4.33 -3.00 -12.00
CA VAL A 25 4.46 -1.54 -11.70
C VAL A 25 5.42 -1.25 -10.55
N TYR A 26 5.85 -2.25 -9.79
CA TYR A 26 6.79 -2.07 -8.70
C TYR A 26 8.19 -2.44 -9.15
N VAL A 27 9.13 -1.49 -9.02
CA VAL A 27 10.55 -1.83 -9.04
C VAL A 27 10.77 -2.74 -7.85
N GLU A 28 11.22 -3.98 -8.07
CA GLU A 28 11.71 -4.86 -7.01
C GLU A 28 12.78 -4.07 -6.25
N SER A 29 12.43 -3.48 -5.10
CA SER A 29 13.43 -2.90 -4.23
C SER A 29 14.13 -4.07 -3.57
N ASP A 30 15.29 -4.45 -4.10
CA ASP A 30 16.26 -5.35 -3.46
C ASP A 30 16.83 -4.69 -2.18
N LEU A 31 16.00 -4.06 -1.34
CA LEU A 31 16.37 -3.55 -0.03
C LEU A 31 16.61 -4.76 0.87
N GLN A 32 17.77 -5.35 0.68
CA GLN A 32 18.45 -6.10 1.70
C GLN A 32 18.75 -5.11 2.82
N PHE A 33 18.04 -5.23 3.94
CA PHE A 33 18.38 -4.52 5.17
C PHE A 33 19.89 -4.70 5.43
N PRO A 34 20.67 -3.63 5.59
CA PRO A 34 22.10 -3.75 5.83
C PRO A 34 22.33 -4.62 7.07
N ALA A 35 23.22 -5.60 6.95
CA ALA A 35 23.67 -6.36 8.11
C ALA A 35 24.40 -5.39 9.05
N ALA A 36 23.80 -5.22 10.22
CA ALA A 36 24.26 -4.45 11.37
C ALA A 36 25.81 -4.30 11.46
N ASP A 37 26.32 -3.07 11.27
CA ASP A 37 27.60 -2.65 11.85
C ASP A 37 27.59 -1.33 12.65
N ALA A 38 27.70 -1.48 13.97
CA ALA A 38 28.11 -0.61 15.07
C ALA A 38 27.74 0.90 15.03
N GLY A 39 26.45 1.19 15.14
CA GLY A 39 25.91 2.48 15.63
C GLY A 39 24.40 2.38 15.80
N THR A 40 23.90 2.14 17.03
CA THR A 40 22.45 1.96 17.35
C THR A 40 21.68 1.28 16.21
N GLU A 41 22.12 0.07 15.81
CA GLU A 41 21.70 -0.55 14.55
C GLU A 41 20.25 -1.03 14.61
N GLY A 42 19.40 -0.49 13.73
CA GLY A 42 18.10 -1.05 13.42
C GLY A 42 16.97 -0.03 13.27
N GLU A 43 17.09 1.15 13.87
CA GLU A 43 16.04 2.18 13.89
C GLU A 43 16.28 3.22 12.80
N LEU A 44 15.31 3.42 11.91
CA LEU A 44 15.35 4.47 10.89
C LEU A 44 15.02 5.82 11.55
N THR A 45 15.81 6.84 11.19
CA THR A 45 15.42 8.24 11.40
C THR A 45 14.21 8.60 10.54
N GLU A 46 13.61 9.76 10.80
CA GLU A 46 12.48 10.26 10.00
C GLU A 46 12.87 10.46 8.53
N ASP A 47 14.02 11.11 8.29
CA ASP A 47 14.52 11.35 6.95
C ASP A 47 14.84 10.02 6.24
N GLU A 48 15.50 9.06 6.90
CA GLU A 48 15.80 7.76 6.29
C GLU A 48 14.54 6.98 5.94
N ALA A 49 13.52 6.97 6.80
CA ALA A 49 12.26 6.31 6.51
C ALA A 49 11.48 7.00 5.38
N TYR A 50 11.57 8.33 5.29
CA TYR A 50 10.99 9.08 4.18
C TYR A 50 11.67 8.76 2.85
N GLU A 51 13.00 8.66 2.83
CA GLU A 51 13.75 8.22 1.65
C GLU A 51 13.34 6.81 1.23
N VAL A 52 13.17 5.87 2.17
CA VAL A 52 12.62 4.54 1.86
C VAL A 52 11.23 4.64 1.23
N ALA A 53 10.34 5.46 1.78
CA ALA A 53 9.00 5.67 1.22
C ALA A 53 9.04 6.19 -0.23
N LEU A 54 9.96 7.11 -0.54
CA LEU A 54 10.15 7.62 -1.90
C LEU A 54 10.58 6.54 -2.88
N THR A 55 11.44 5.59 -2.47
CA THR A 55 11.85 4.49 -3.35
C THR A 55 10.68 3.60 -3.77
N MET A 56 9.63 3.52 -2.94
CA MET A 56 8.41 2.78 -3.25
C MET A 56 7.44 3.55 -4.16
N HIS A 57 7.65 4.86 -4.36
CA HIS A 57 6.80 5.73 -5.18
C HIS A 57 7.60 6.55 -6.20
N PRO A 58 8.13 5.94 -7.28
CA PRO A 58 8.95 6.62 -8.28
C PRO A 58 8.28 7.85 -8.91
N ASP A 59 6.97 7.81 -9.14
CA ASP A 59 6.20 8.92 -9.70
C ASP A 59 6.21 10.15 -8.76
N LEU A 60 6.10 9.91 -7.45
CA LEU A 60 6.13 10.97 -6.44
C LEU A 60 7.56 11.50 -6.25
N PHE A 61 8.55 10.62 -6.30
CA PHE A 61 9.96 11.01 -6.28
C PHE A 61 10.30 11.96 -7.43
N GLU A 62 9.84 11.68 -8.66
CA GLU A 62 10.05 12.58 -9.80
C GLU A 62 9.39 13.95 -9.58
N MET A 63 8.15 13.97 -9.09
CA MET A 63 7.44 15.21 -8.79
C MET A 63 8.12 16.05 -7.70
N GLN A 64 8.63 15.40 -6.65
CA GLN A 64 9.37 16.08 -5.58
C GLN A 64 10.67 16.69 -6.11
N GLN A 65 11.43 15.94 -6.91
CA GLN A 65 12.69 16.41 -7.52
C GLN A 65 12.48 17.63 -8.43
N GLN A 66 11.31 17.72 -9.06
CA GLN A 66 10.90 18.85 -9.88
C GLN A 66 10.26 20.00 -9.07
N SER A 67 10.08 19.83 -7.75
CA SER A 67 9.37 20.78 -6.88
C SER A 67 7.95 21.08 -7.35
N VAL A 68 7.25 20.05 -7.85
CA VAL A 68 5.87 20.13 -8.37
C VAL A 68 4.89 19.22 -7.63
N LEU A 69 5.28 18.67 -6.48
CA LEU A 69 4.41 17.84 -5.65
C LEU A 69 3.23 18.71 -5.14
N PRO A 70 1.98 18.39 -5.51
CA PRO A 70 0.84 19.19 -5.07
C PRO A 70 0.41 18.80 -3.67
N GLU A 71 -0.30 19.72 -3.02
CA GLU A 71 -0.87 19.49 -1.68
C GLU A 71 -1.96 18.40 -1.71
N GLU A 72 -2.81 18.40 -2.75
CA GLU A 72 -3.89 17.43 -2.93
C GLU A 72 -4.05 17.05 -4.41
N PHE A 73 -4.46 15.79 -4.63
CA PHE A 73 -4.95 15.28 -5.90
C PHE A 73 -6.39 14.79 -5.74
N THR A 74 -7.17 14.92 -6.80
CA THR A 74 -8.44 14.23 -6.94
C THR A 74 -8.30 13.16 -8.01
N ASP A 75 -8.54 11.90 -7.65
CA ASP A 75 -8.48 10.80 -8.60
C ASP A 75 -9.71 10.77 -9.53
N SER A 76 -9.71 9.85 -10.50
CA SER A 76 -10.82 9.70 -11.44
C SER A 76 -12.15 9.26 -10.80
N GLY A 77 -12.10 8.74 -9.57
CA GLY A 77 -13.25 8.35 -8.76
C GLY A 77 -13.80 9.48 -7.89
N GLY A 78 -13.13 10.63 -7.85
CA GLY A 78 -13.49 11.76 -6.99
C GLY A 78 -12.90 11.68 -5.58
N ASN A 79 -12.03 10.71 -5.29
CA ASN A 79 -11.33 10.64 -4.01
C ASN A 79 -10.23 11.68 -3.97
N VAL A 80 -10.16 12.42 -2.86
CA VAL A 80 -9.10 13.40 -2.63
C VAL A 80 -8.03 12.78 -1.74
N TRP A 81 -6.77 12.91 -2.12
CA TRP A 81 -5.63 12.42 -1.34
C TRP A 81 -4.43 13.37 -1.46
N SER A 82 -3.59 13.41 -0.43
CA SER A 82 -2.37 14.22 -0.39
C SER A 82 -1.12 13.34 -0.59
N PRO A 83 -0.26 13.62 -1.59
CA PRO A 83 0.99 12.91 -1.79
C PRO A 83 1.94 12.96 -0.61
N GLU A 84 2.04 14.13 0.01
CA GLU A 84 2.91 14.34 1.17
C GLU A 84 2.44 13.49 2.35
N MET A 85 1.14 13.55 2.67
CA MET A 85 0.56 12.72 3.73
C MET A 85 0.75 11.23 3.45
N HIS A 86 0.61 10.82 2.19
CA HIS A 86 0.81 9.44 1.78
C HIS A 86 2.25 8.97 2.02
N LEU A 87 3.25 9.79 1.64
CA LEU A 87 4.65 9.48 1.90
C LEU A 87 4.97 9.46 3.39
N GLN A 88 4.42 10.38 4.17
CA GLN A 88 4.59 10.39 5.63
C GLN A 88 3.99 9.15 6.31
N MET A 89 2.83 8.66 5.83
CA MET A 89 2.26 7.41 6.34
C MET A 89 3.15 6.21 6.03
N HIS A 90 3.74 6.14 4.83
CA HIS A 90 4.74 5.10 4.50
C HIS A 90 5.97 5.20 5.39
N ALA A 91 6.52 6.41 5.56
CA ALA A 91 7.67 6.65 6.42
C ALA A 91 7.40 6.23 7.88
N LEU A 92 6.20 6.55 8.40
CA LEU A 92 5.79 6.12 9.73
C LEU A 92 5.81 4.59 9.85
N ILE A 93 5.24 3.86 8.89
CA ILE A 93 5.25 2.38 8.92
C ILE A 93 6.67 1.82 8.86
N GLU A 94 7.53 2.36 8.00
CA GLU A 94 8.92 1.91 7.93
C GLU A 94 9.67 2.16 9.24
N ARG A 95 9.38 3.27 9.94
CA ARG A 95 9.89 3.48 11.29
C ARG A 95 9.35 2.47 12.28
N GLN A 96 8.05 2.22 12.31
CA GLN A 96 7.45 1.22 13.19
C GLN A 96 8.10 -0.16 13.00
N LEU A 97 8.32 -0.55 11.74
CA LEU A 97 9.03 -1.78 11.40
C LEU A 97 10.49 -1.71 11.85
N SER A 98 11.20 -0.61 11.63
CA SER A 98 12.59 -0.43 12.05
C SER A 98 12.75 -0.41 13.58
N MET A 99 11.74 0.01 14.34
CA MET A 99 11.80 0.08 15.80
C MET A 99 11.17 -1.16 16.45
N ASN A 100 10.44 -1.97 15.69
CA ASN A 100 9.51 -2.97 16.22
C ASN A 100 8.53 -2.34 17.23
N GLU A 101 7.98 -1.18 16.88
CA GLU A 101 7.03 -0.43 17.70
C GLU A 101 5.74 -0.18 16.92
N PRO A 102 4.59 -0.72 17.38
CA PRO A 102 4.43 -1.54 18.58
C PRO A 102 5.10 -2.91 18.50
N ALA A 103 5.41 -3.47 19.66
CA ALA A 103 6.12 -4.74 19.77
C ALA A 103 5.39 -5.87 19.03
N GLY A 104 6.09 -6.53 18.09
CA GLY A 104 5.55 -7.62 17.28
C GLY A 104 5.07 -7.18 15.89
N ILE A 105 5.16 -5.90 15.55
CA ILE A 105 4.82 -5.40 14.22
C ILE A 105 5.69 -6.02 13.11
N ARG A 106 6.98 -6.26 13.37
CA ARG A 106 7.87 -6.94 12.41
C ARG A 106 7.42 -8.37 12.13
N ASP A 107 7.07 -9.11 13.18
CA ASP A 107 6.62 -10.50 13.05
C ASP A 107 5.30 -10.55 12.27
N ARG A 108 4.40 -9.60 12.49
CA ARG A 108 3.16 -9.49 11.73
C ARG A 108 3.42 -9.17 10.26
N ALA A 109 4.33 -8.26 9.95
CA ALA A 109 4.69 -7.95 8.56
C ALA A 109 5.28 -9.17 7.85
N ALA A 110 6.24 -9.85 8.50
CA ALA A 110 6.86 -11.07 7.98
C ALA A 110 5.83 -12.19 7.78
N GLU A 111 4.84 -12.34 8.67
CA GLU A 111 3.76 -13.31 8.49
C GLU A 111 2.95 -13.05 7.22
N LEU A 112 2.61 -11.78 6.95
CA LEU A 112 1.81 -11.41 5.78
C LEU A 112 2.63 -11.51 4.47
N GLU A 113 3.91 -11.16 4.50
CA GLU A 113 4.82 -11.31 3.35
C GLU A 113 5.01 -12.79 2.96
N GLN A 114 5.07 -13.69 3.94
CA GLN A 114 5.22 -15.14 3.69
C GLN A 114 4.01 -15.78 2.99
N ARG A 115 2.86 -15.11 2.96
CA ARG A 115 1.66 -15.62 2.29
C ARG A 115 1.76 -15.51 0.76
N ASP A 116 2.63 -14.65 0.23
CA ASP A 116 2.84 -14.43 -1.22
C ASP A 116 1.55 -14.05 -1.98
N GLU A 117 0.56 -13.52 -1.26
CA GLU A 117 -0.71 -13.04 -1.82
C GLU A 117 -0.61 -11.58 -2.28
N LEU A 118 0.22 -10.78 -1.60
CA LEU A 118 0.44 -9.35 -1.83
C LEU A 118 1.93 -9.03 -1.97
N HIS A 119 2.25 -8.01 -2.77
CA HIS A 119 3.59 -7.43 -2.85
C HIS A 119 3.96 -6.71 -1.53
N PRO A 120 5.23 -6.66 -1.10
CA PRO A 120 5.63 -5.97 0.12
C PRO A 120 5.13 -4.53 0.25
N HIS A 121 5.05 -3.80 -0.87
CA HIS A 121 4.50 -2.44 -0.90
C HIS A 121 2.99 -2.39 -0.61
N GLU A 122 2.22 -3.35 -1.13
CA GLU A 122 0.79 -3.47 -0.82
C GLU A 122 0.57 -3.80 0.66
N ILE A 123 1.48 -4.57 1.27
CA ILE A 123 1.48 -4.81 2.72
C ILE A 123 1.72 -3.50 3.47
N ARG A 124 2.63 -2.62 3.04
CA ARG A 124 2.78 -1.29 3.67
C ARG A 124 1.50 -0.47 3.57
N HIS A 125 0.78 -0.54 2.45
CA HIS A 125 -0.53 0.11 2.33
C HIS A 125 -1.57 -0.41 3.31
N VAL A 126 -1.61 -1.73 3.55
CA VAL A 126 -2.48 -2.33 4.57
C VAL A 126 -2.18 -1.78 5.97
N PHE A 127 -0.90 -1.68 6.35
CA PHE A 127 -0.50 -1.14 7.65
C PHE A 127 -0.83 0.36 7.75
N ALA A 128 -0.57 1.12 6.69
CA ALA A 128 -0.91 2.54 6.63
C ALA A 128 -2.42 2.79 6.76
N ALA A 129 -3.27 1.95 6.14
CA ALA A 129 -4.72 2.03 6.27
C ALA A 129 -5.20 1.73 7.69
N ALA A 130 -4.62 0.70 8.34
CA ALA A 130 -4.88 0.40 9.74
C ALA A 130 -4.44 1.54 10.66
N MET A 131 -3.27 2.16 10.39
CA MET A 131 -2.76 3.29 11.17
C MET A 131 -3.63 4.54 11.00
N ALA A 132 -4.11 4.82 9.78
CA ALA A 132 -5.05 5.92 9.54
C ALA A 132 -6.35 5.72 10.33
N THR A 133 -6.84 4.47 10.41
CA THR A 133 -8.01 4.12 11.23
C THR A 133 -7.73 4.36 12.72
N MET A 134 -6.57 3.92 13.23
CA MET A 134 -6.15 4.18 14.61
C MET A 134 -6.06 5.68 14.92
N ILE A 135 -5.45 6.48 14.05
CA ILE A 135 -5.36 7.95 14.24
C ILE A 135 -6.75 8.57 14.29
N TRP A 136 -7.68 8.12 13.44
CA TRP A 136 -9.06 8.59 13.47
C TRP A 136 -9.76 8.20 14.78
N GLU A 137 -9.66 6.95 15.22
CA GLU A 137 -10.26 6.49 16.49
C GLU A 137 -9.68 7.30 17.68
N MET A 138 -8.37 7.51 17.73
CA MET A 138 -7.70 8.30 18.77
C MET A 138 -8.14 9.76 18.79
N THR A 139 -8.29 10.38 17.61
CA THR A 139 -8.64 11.81 17.53
C THR A 139 -10.14 12.04 17.75
N GLN A 140 -11.00 11.11 17.34
CA GLN A 140 -12.44 11.25 17.48
C GLN A 140 -12.97 10.84 18.85
N GLU A 141 -12.41 9.79 19.45
CA GLU A 141 -12.88 9.22 20.71
C GLU A 141 -11.96 9.58 21.91
N GLU A 142 -10.90 10.36 21.67
CA GLU A 142 -9.89 10.76 22.67
C GLU A 142 -9.27 9.57 23.43
N ILE A 143 -9.16 8.42 22.75
CA ILE A 143 -8.55 7.21 23.31
C ILE A 143 -7.04 7.16 23.06
N ALA A 144 -6.32 6.47 23.94
CA ALA A 144 -4.91 6.17 23.74
C ALA A 144 -4.73 5.15 22.62
N PHE A 145 -3.53 5.11 22.05
CA PHE A 145 -3.14 4.06 21.10
C PHE A 145 -3.25 2.67 21.75
N ASP A 146 -3.83 1.72 21.03
CA ASP A 146 -4.02 0.34 21.46
C ASP A 146 -3.38 -0.60 20.43
N ASP A 147 -2.28 -1.24 20.84
CA ASP A 147 -1.50 -2.16 20.01
C ASP A 147 -2.34 -3.35 19.53
N GLN A 148 -3.22 -3.89 20.38
CA GLN A 148 -4.05 -5.03 20.02
C GLN A 148 -5.07 -4.61 18.96
N ARG A 149 -5.73 -3.47 19.16
CA ARG A 149 -6.67 -2.91 18.17
C ARG A 149 -5.98 -2.65 16.84
N TYR A 150 -4.76 -2.12 16.85
CA TYR A 150 -3.99 -1.90 15.63
C TYR A 150 -3.69 -3.20 14.87
N PHE A 151 -3.30 -4.28 15.57
CA PHE A 151 -3.08 -5.59 14.93
C PHE A 151 -4.36 -6.27 14.42
N GLU A 152 -5.50 -6.00 15.04
CA GLU A 152 -6.82 -6.39 14.55
C GLU A 152 -7.16 -5.64 13.25
N LEU A 153 -6.98 -4.31 13.25
CA LEU A 153 -7.18 -3.48 12.06
C LEU A 153 -6.28 -3.89 10.90
N ILE A 154 -5.00 -4.22 11.13
CA ILE A 154 -4.11 -4.74 10.09
C ILE A 154 -4.71 -5.99 9.44
N LYS A 155 -5.29 -6.89 10.23
CA LYS A 155 -5.94 -8.09 9.70
C LYS A 155 -7.20 -7.75 8.90
N GLU A 156 -8.06 -6.88 9.42
CA GLU A 156 -9.29 -6.44 8.75
C GLU A 156 -8.97 -5.81 7.39
N HIS A 157 -8.05 -4.84 7.36
CA HIS A 157 -7.61 -4.17 6.13
C HIS A 157 -6.91 -5.11 5.14
N TYR A 158 -6.18 -6.12 5.63
CA TYR A 158 -5.59 -7.14 4.77
C TYR A 158 -6.67 -7.98 4.05
N GLU A 159 -7.67 -8.44 4.79
CA GLU A 159 -8.79 -9.21 4.25
C GLU A 159 -9.63 -8.37 3.27
N GLU A 160 -9.87 -7.10 3.58
CA GLU A 160 -10.53 -6.15 2.68
C GLU A 160 -9.72 -5.93 1.40
N PHE A 161 -8.41 -5.70 1.50
CA PHE A 161 -7.54 -5.49 0.35
C PHE A 161 -7.57 -6.70 -0.59
N LEU A 162 -7.45 -7.92 -0.05
CA LEU A 162 -7.57 -9.16 -0.84
C LEU A 162 -8.93 -9.28 -1.52
N ALA A 163 -10.02 -8.91 -0.83
CA ALA A 163 -11.36 -8.94 -1.40
C ALA A 163 -11.54 -7.98 -2.60
N THR A 164 -10.76 -6.90 -2.69
CA THR A 164 -10.79 -5.99 -3.85
C THR A 164 -10.08 -6.55 -5.09
N LEU A 165 -9.24 -7.57 -4.93
CA LEU A 165 -8.48 -8.18 -6.02
C LEU A 165 -9.22 -9.35 -6.73
N LEU A 166 -10.32 -9.85 -6.15
CA LEU A 166 -11.11 -11.00 -6.63
C LEU A 166 -12.36 -10.60 -7.41
#